data_AF-A0A4R1BS45-F1
#
_entry.id   AF-A0A4R1BS45-F1
#
_cell.length_a   1.000
_cell.length_b   1.000
_cell.length_c   1.000
_cell.angle_alpha   90.00
_cell.angle_beta   90.00
_cell.angle_gamma   90.00
#
_symmetry.space_group_name_H-M   'P 1'
#
loop_
_entity.id
_entity.type
_entity.pdbx_description
1 polymer ?
#
loop_
_entity_poly.entity_id
_entity_poly.type
_entity_poly.pdbx_seq_one_letter_code
_entity_poly.pdbx_strand_id
1 'polypeptide(L)'
;MTEVHRDADQGRAAPAKPVEEEVITEENVFDRPDETMAFFPGQVLRDGYVAAALLIACTVLSYVFPAPLAEPADLAETQYVPRPEWFFFFYEQILMFFPGYALISFGAVIIPTVFVVLLFAVPWLDRSPHYSPMKRPFATVTGLLVIMVVVLNMLLAISRVINFPQG
;
A
#
# COMPACT_ATOMS: atom_id res chain seq x y z
N MET A 1 -14.44 47.86 -45.26
CA MET A 1 -13.33 48.06 -44.31
C MET A 1 -13.99 48.26 -42.95
N THR A 2 -14.13 47.26 -42.08
CA THR A 2 -13.38 46.01 -41.93
C THR A 2 -14.25 45.06 -41.13
N GLU A 3 -14.57 43.87 -41.68
CA GLU A 3 -14.93 42.70 -40.88
C GLU A 3 -13.72 42.36 -39.99
N VAL A 4 -13.90 42.36 -38.68
CA VAL A 4 -12.90 41.82 -37.75
C VAL A 4 -13.62 40.96 -36.71
N HIS A 5 -13.38 39.66 -36.86
CA HIS A 5 -13.50 38.61 -35.86
C HIS A 5 -14.89 38.12 -35.43
N ARG A 6 -15.50 37.43 -36.38
CA ARG A 6 -15.99 36.05 -36.17
C ARG A 6 -14.84 35.20 -35.57
N ASP A 7 -15.17 34.28 -34.66
CA ASP A 7 -14.30 33.20 -34.09
C ASP A 7 -13.89 33.31 -32.60
N ALA A 8 -14.75 33.81 -31.72
CA ALA A 8 -14.62 33.61 -30.26
C ALA A 8 -15.51 32.48 -29.71
N ASP A 9 -16.11 31.66 -30.58
CA ASP A 9 -17.10 30.63 -30.21
C ASP A 9 -16.63 29.20 -30.55
N GLN A 10 -15.33 29.01 -30.81
CA GLN A 10 -14.71 27.72 -31.07
C GLN A 10 -14.08 27.12 -29.82
N GLY A 11 -14.97 26.83 -28.87
CA GLY A 11 -14.76 25.89 -27.77
C GLY A 11 -16.03 25.08 -27.51
N ARG A 12 -16.88 24.90 -28.52
CA ARG A 12 -18.09 24.09 -28.41
C ARG A 12 -17.66 22.64 -28.25
N ALA A 13 -17.61 22.17 -27.01
CA ALA A 13 -17.59 20.75 -26.70
C ALA A 13 -18.58 20.04 -27.63
N ALA A 14 -18.10 19.02 -28.34
CA ALA A 14 -18.97 18.13 -29.10
C ALA A 14 -20.16 17.76 -28.20
N PRO A 15 -21.41 17.74 -28.72
CA PRO A 15 -22.57 17.46 -27.88
C PRO A 15 -22.28 16.15 -27.14
N ALA A 16 -22.22 16.22 -25.81
CA ALA A 16 -22.12 15.04 -24.98
C ALA A 16 -23.21 14.09 -25.48
N LYS A 17 -22.82 12.86 -25.85
CA LYS A 17 -23.79 11.82 -26.21
C LYS A 17 -24.90 11.84 -25.16
N PRO A 18 -26.18 11.72 -25.55
CA PRO A 18 -27.27 11.72 -24.59
C PRO A 18 -26.92 10.69 -23.52
N VAL A 19 -26.76 11.15 -22.29
CA VAL A 19 -26.54 10.26 -21.16
C VAL A 19 -27.89 9.60 -20.96
N GLU A 20 -28.11 8.47 -21.66
CA GLU A 20 -29.17 7.55 -21.30
C GLU A 20 -29.01 7.28 -19.81
N GLU A 21 -30.09 7.50 -19.06
CA GLU A 21 -30.16 7.28 -17.63
C GLU A 21 -30.08 5.78 -17.37
N GLU A 22 -28.88 5.22 -17.53
CA GLU A 22 -28.59 3.82 -17.26
C GLU A 22 -28.78 3.63 -15.75
N VAL A 23 -29.82 2.90 -15.40
CA VAL A 23 -30.25 2.66 -14.02
C VAL A 23 -29.07 2.07 -13.24
N ILE A 24 -28.83 2.61 -12.04
CA ILE A 24 -27.78 2.07 -11.16
C ILE A 24 -28.22 0.66 -10.73
N THR A 25 -27.56 -0.35 -11.27
CA THR A 25 -27.70 -1.76 -10.89
C THR A 25 -26.53 -2.12 -9.98
N GLU A 26 -26.68 -3.12 -9.10
CA GLU A 26 -25.56 -3.54 -8.21
C GLU A 26 -24.27 -3.88 -8.98
N GLU A 27 -24.40 -4.27 -10.25
CA GLU A 27 -23.28 -4.57 -11.13
C GLU A 27 -22.49 -3.33 -11.59
N ASN A 28 -23.15 -2.17 -11.73
CA ASN A 28 -22.56 -0.94 -12.29
C ASN A 28 -22.26 0.16 -11.26
N VAL A 29 -22.59 -0.06 -9.97
CA VAL A 29 -22.35 0.89 -8.87
C VAL A 29 -20.89 1.36 -8.82
N PHE A 30 -19.93 0.47 -9.07
CA PHE A 30 -18.50 0.79 -9.02
C PHE A 30 -17.93 1.39 -10.31
N ASP A 31 -18.72 1.44 -11.39
CA ASP A 31 -18.28 1.94 -12.70
C ASP A 31 -18.60 3.45 -12.87
N ARG A 32 -19.29 4.08 -11.91
CA ARG A 32 -19.50 5.54 -11.87
C ARG A 32 -18.63 6.21 -10.79
N PRO A 33 -18.18 7.46 -11.02
CA PRO A 33 -17.63 8.27 -9.95
C PRO A 33 -18.73 8.56 -8.92
N ASP A 34 -18.44 8.35 -7.64
CA ASP A 34 -19.31 8.77 -6.53
C ASP A 34 -19.63 10.27 -6.61
N GLU A 35 -20.72 10.70 -5.97
CA GLU A 35 -21.03 12.12 -5.84
C GLU A 35 -19.84 12.89 -5.28
N THR A 36 -19.22 13.71 -6.14
CA THR A 36 -18.00 14.42 -5.77
C THR A 36 -18.31 15.65 -4.91
N MET A 37 -17.48 15.89 -3.90
CA MET A 37 -17.50 17.10 -3.08
C MET A 37 -16.39 18.06 -3.51
N ALA A 38 -16.63 19.36 -3.41
CA ALA A 38 -15.58 20.36 -3.60
C ALA A 38 -14.41 20.15 -2.61
N PHE A 39 -13.18 20.18 -3.14
CA PHE A 39 -11.96 20.00 -2.34
C PHE A 39 -11.91 20.96 -1.14
N PHE A 40 -12.14 22.25 -1.41
CA PHE A 40 -12.22 23.28 -0.37
C PHE A 40 -13.64 23.84 -0.28
N PRO A 41 -14.19 24.05 0.92
CA PRO A 41 -13.61 23.72 2.24
C PRO A 41 -13.93 22.28 2.71
N GLY A 42 -14.85 21.58 2.04
CA GLY A 42 -15.46 20.34 2.56
C GLY A 42 -14.48 19.18 2.78
N GLN A 43 -13.78 18.77 1.72
CA GLN A 43 -12.84 17.64 1.79
C GLN A 43 -11.68 17.93 2.75
N VAL A 44 -11.09 19.13 2.67
CA VAL A 44 -9.99 19.56 3.54
C VAL A 44 -10.35 19.47 5.02
N LEU A 45 -11.57 19.89 5.39
CA LEU A 45 -12.02 19.80 6.78
C LEU A 45 -12.17 18.35 7.23
N ARG A 46 -12.75 17.47 6.40
CA ARG A 46 -12.90 16.03 6.71
C ARG A 46 -11.53 15.36 6.89
N ASP A 47 -10.61 15.60 5.97
CA ASP A 47 -9.24 15.07 6.04
C ASP A 47 -8.53 15.59 7.29
N GLY A 48 -8.72 16.88 7.62
CA GLY A 48 -8.19 17.49 8.84
C GLY A 48 -8.71 16.83 10.11
N TYR A 49 -10.01 16.55 10.22
CA TYR A 49 -10.58 15.86 11.38
C TYR A 49 -10.02 14.45 11.54
N VAL A 50 -9.93 13.68 10.45
CA VAL A 50 -9.38 12.32 10.47
C VAL A 50 -7.89 12.33 10.84
N ALA A 51 -7.11 13.24 10.23
CA ALA A 51 -5.69 13.39 10.52
C ALA A 51 -5.45 13.78 12.00
N ALA A 52 -6.21 14.74 12.53
CA ALA A 52 -6.13 15.13 13.93
C ALA A 52 -6.50 13.98 14.87
N ALA A 53 -7.56 13.22 14.57
CA ALA A 53 -7.97 12.07 15.34
C ALA A 53 -6.88 10.97 15.36
N LEU A 54 -6.28 10.66 14.21
CA LEU A 54 -5.18 9.71 14.11
C LEU A 54 -3.94 10.19 14.89
N LEU A 55 -3.58 11.46 14.80
CA LEU A 55 -2.46 12.05 15.54
C LEU A 55 -2.68 11.93 17.05
N ILE A 56 -3.88 12.27 17.53
CA ILE A 56 -4.23 12.15 18.95
C ILE A 56 -4.17 10.69 19.38
N ALA A 57 -4.74 9.76 18.58
CA ALA A 57 -4.70 8.34 18.89
C ALA A 57 -3.26 7.81 18.99
N CYS A 58 -2.39 8.14 18.04
CA CYS A 58 -0.97 7.78 18.07
C CYS A 58 -0.24 8.38 19.28
N THR A 59 -0.54 9.64 19.63
CA THR A 59 0.08 10.32 20.79
C THR A 59 -0.34 9.66 22.09
N VAL A 60 -1.63 9.36 22.26
CA VAL A 60 -2.16 8.66 23.43
C VAL A 60 -1.55 7.26 23.51
N LEU A 61 -1.53 6.51 22.40
CA LEU A 61 -0.93 5.18 22.36
C LEU A 61 0.54 5.21 22.76
N SER A 62 1.32 6.15 22.23
CA SER A 62 2.74 6.33 22.55
C SER A 62 2.98 6.71 24.01
N TYR A 63 2.06 7.44 24.63
CA TYR A 63 2.16 7.83 26.04
C TYR A 63 1.79 6.68 26.98
N VAL A 64 0.75 5.91 26.65
CA VAL A 64 0.27 4.79 27.46
C VAL A 64 1.18 3.57 27.35
N PHE A 65 1.76 3.33 26.16
CA PHE A 65 2.68 2.23 25.88
C PHE A 65 4.05 2.79 25.44
N PRO A 66 4.88 3.27 26.39
CA PRO A 66 6.19 3.80 26.04
C PRO A 66 7.06 2.71 25.40
N ALA A 67 7.76 3.07 24.33
CA ALA A 67 8.68 2.15 23.66
C ALA A 67 9.84 1.81 24.62
N PRO A 68 10.22 0.52 24.73
CA PRO A 68 11.44 0.15 25.44
C PRO A 68 12.65 0.61 24.63
N LEU A 69 13.18 1.79 24.93
CA LEU A 69 14.41 2.27 24.29
C LEU A 69 15.58 1.42 24.80
N ALA A 70 16.31 0.81 23.86
CA ALA A 70 17.55 0.12 24.17
C ALA A 70 18.64 1.11 24.61
N GLU A 71 19.64 0.59 25.32
CA GLU A 71 20.84 1.36 25.64
C GLU A 71 21.54 1.84 24.35
N PRO A 72 22.29 2.96 24.41
CA PRO A 72 23.11 3.39 23.28
C PRO A 72 24.00 2.25 22.79
N ALA A 73 24.15 2.12 21.47
CA ALA A 73 24.92 1.04 20.88
C ALA A 73 26.39 1.10 21.36
N ASP A 74 26.84 0.03 22.02
CA ASP A 74 28.23 -0.20 22.38
C ASP A 74 28.87 -1.16 21.36
N LEU A 75 30.02 -0.75 20.80
CA LEU A 75 30.77 -1.55 19.83
C LEU A 75 31.58 -2.68 20.50
N ALA A 76 31.78 -2.62 21.82
CA ALA A 76 32.42 -3.68 22.59
C ALA A 76 31.44 -4.79 23.00
N GLU A 77 30.13 -4.54 22.91
CA GLU A 77 29.10 -5.51 23.23
C GLU A 77 28.94 -6.53 22.09
N THR A 78 28.98 -7.82 22.42
CA THR A 78 28.94 -8.93 21.44
C THR A 78 27.78 -9.89 21.68
N GLN A 79 27.06 -9.73 22.78
CA GLN A 79 25.93 -10.57 23.18
C GLN A 79 24.58 -9.98 22.77
N TYR A 80 24.55 -8.81 22.13
CA TYR A 80 23.32 -8.22 21.64
C TYR A 80 22.74 -9.03 20.48
N VAL A 81 21.50 -9.51 20.64
CA VAL A 81 20.74 -10.21 19.60
C VAL A 81 19.76 -9.21 18.96
N PRO A 82 20.06 -8.64 17.79
CA PRO A 82 19.18 -7.70 17.12
C PRO A 82 17.90 -8.42 16.68
N ARG A 83 16.74 -7.93 17.13
CA ARG A 83 15.45 -8.37 16.60
C ARG A 83 14.89 -7.30 15.66
N PRO A 84 14.36 -7.70 14.50
CA PRO A 84 13.63 -6.78 13.65
C PRO A 84 12.31 -6.39 14.31
N GLU A 85 11.68 -5.34 13.78
CA GLU A 85 10.33 -4.96 14.20
C GLU A 85 9.26 -5.88 13.62
N TRP A 86 8.09 -5.90 14.25
CA TRP A 86 7.00 -6.83 13.92
C TRP A 86 6.63 -6.81 12.43
N PHE A 87 6.66 -5.64 11.78
CA PHE A 87 6.34 -5.50 10.36
C PHE A 87 7.40 -6.12 9.43
N PHE A 88 8.58 -6.50 9.94
CA PHE A 88 9.63 -7.19 9.20
C PHE A 88 9.74 -8.69 9.51
N PHE A 89 8.93 -9.23 10.43
CA PHE A 89 8.98 -10.65 10.80
C PHE A 89 8.76 -11.60 9.61
N PHE A 90 7.83 -11.28 8.71
CA PHE A 90 7.60 -12.09 7.52
C PHE A 90 8.86 -12.18 6.63
N TYR A 91 9.66 -11.12 6.61
CA TYR A 91 10.85 -11.04 5.78
C TYR A 91 12.02 -11.78 6.41
N GLU A 92 12.20 -11.65 7.73
CA GLU A 92 13.16 -12.45 8.49
C GLU A 92 12.89 -13.95 8.31
N GLN A 93 11.62 -14.37 8.34
CA GLN A 93 11.23 -15.74 8.06
C GLN A 93 11.66 -16.20 6.67
N ILE A 94 11.51 -15.33 5.66
CA ILE A 94 11.94 -15.63 4.29
C ILE A 94 13.46 -15.83 4.25
N LEU A 95 14.23 -15.00 4.95
CA LEU A 95 15.70 -15.11 4.99
C LEU A 95 16.18 -16.42 5.62
N MET A 96 15.40 -17.04 6.49
CA MET A 96 15.74 -18.36 7.03
C MET A 96 15.78 -19.47 5.96
N PHE A 97 15.15 -19.29 4.80
CA PHE A 97 15.27 -20.23 3.68
C PHE A 97 16.58 -20.09 2.89
N PHE A 98 17.43 -19.10 3.24
CA PHE A 98 18.69 -18.80 2.57
C PHE A 98 19.89 -19.03 3.52
N PRO A 99 20.22 -20.29 3.87
CA PRO A 99 21.28 -20.57 4.84
C PRO A 99 22.68 -20.21 4.31
N GLY A 100 23.51 -19.66 5.20
CA GLY A 100 24.92 -19.34 4.93
C GLY A 100 25.15 -17.89 4.47
N TYR A 101 26.35 -17.37 4.75
CA TYR A 101 26.69 -15.96 4.55
C TYR A 101 26.47 -15.46 3.12
N ALA A 102 26.78 -16.25 2.10
CA ALA A 102 26.60 -15.84 0.71
C ALA A 102 25.12 -15.82 0.28
N LEU A 103 24.35 -16.79 0.74
CA LEU A 103 22.96 -16.99 0.29
C LEU A 103 22.01 -16.04 1.02
N ILE A 104 22.26 -15.76 2.31
CA ILE A 104 21.46 -14.81 3.08
C ILE A 104 21.58 -13.38 2.54
N SER A 105 22.79 -12.95 2.13
CA SER A 105 22.98 -11.64 1.49
C SER A 105 22.25 -11.54 0.16
N PHE A 106 22.18 -12.63 -0.60
CA PHE A 106 21.38 -12.68 -1.83
C PHE A 106 19.89 -12.51 -1.52
N GLY A 107 19.34 -13.25 -0.56
CA GLY A 107 17.94 -13.09 -0.12
C GLY A 107 17.65 -11.69 0.44
N ALA A 108 18.62 -11.13 1.17
CA ALA A 108 18.55 -9.81 1.80
C ALA A 108 18.43 -8.65 0.79
N VAL A 109 19.02 -8.82 -0.41
CA VAL A 109 19.10 -7.73 -1.39
C VAL A 109 18.22 -8.01 -2.61
N ILE A 110 18.29 -9.21 -3.17
CA ILE A 110 17.65 -9.51 -4.46
C ILE A 110 16.14 -9.62 -4.33
N ILE A 111 15.63 -10.27 -3.28
CA ILE A 111 14.18 -10.43 -3.08
C ILE A 111 13.46 -9.08 -2.98
N PRO A 112 13.85 -8.16 -2.08
CA PRO A 112 13.18 -6.85 -1.99
C PRO A 112 13.38 -6.03 -3.26
N THR A 113 14.56 -6.11 -3.89
CA THR A 113 14.83 -5.40 -5.15
C THR A 113 13.89 -5.87 -6.26
N VAL A 114 13.77 -7.18 -6.46
CA VAL A 114 12.85 -7.75 -7.46
C VAL A 114 11.41 -7.40 -7.14
N PHE A 115 11.00 -7.48 -5.87
CA PHE A 115 9.65 -7.11 -5.45
C PHE A 115 9.32 -5.65 -5.79
N VAL A 116 10.22 -4.71 -5.47
CA VAL A 116 10.05 -3.29 -5.79
C VAL A 116 10.03 -3.06 -7.30
N VAL A 117 10.94 -3.68 -8.05
CA VAL A 117 10.95 -3.59 -9.52
C VAL A 117 9.64 -4.10 -10.11
N LEU A 118 9.10 -5.21 -9.61
CA LEU A 118 7.81 -5.74 -10.05
C LEU A 118 6.65 -4.80 -9.70
N LEU A 119 6.67 -4.17 -8.52
CA LEU A 119 5.68 -3.15 -8.16
C LEU A 119 5.71 -1.96 -9.11
N PHE A 120 6.89 -1.46 -9.45
CA PHE A 120 7.02 -0.42 -10.48
C PHE A 120 6.59 -0.93 -11.85
N ALA A 121 6.82 -2.20 -12.17
CA ALA A 121 6.42 -2.80 -13.43
C ALA A 121 4.90 -3.04 -13.57
N VAL A 122 4.11 -2.93 -12.50
CA VAL A 122 2.65 -3.16 -12.48
C VAL A 122 1.89 -2.47 -13.63
N PRO A 123 2.03 -1.15 -13.90
CA PRO A 123 1.31 -0.50 -15.00
C PRO A 123 1.60 -1.09 -16.39
N TRP A 124 2.76 -1.75 -16.58
CA TRP A 124 3.05 -2.44 -17.84
C TRP A 124 2.57 -3.90 -17.85
N LEU A 125 2.57 -4.54 -16.68
CA LEU A 125 2.20 -5.94 -16.48
C LEU A 125 0.68 -6.13 -16.46
N ASP A 126 -0.06 -5.16 -15.94
CA ASP A 126 -1.52 -5.14 -15.91
C ASP A 126 -2.08 -3.86 -16.52
N ARG A 127 -2.42 -3.96 -17.80
CA ARG A 127 -3.02 -2.88 -18.62
C ARG A 127 -4.55 -2.97 -18.71
N SER A 128 -5.19 -3.71 -17.80
CA SER A 128 -6.65 -3.85 -17.82
C SER A 128 -7.31 -2.48 -17.69
N PRO A 129 -8.33 -2.17 -18.52
CA PRO A 129 -9.09 -0.92 -18.42
C PRO A 129 -10.09 -0.92 -17.24
N HIS A 130 -10.25 -2.06 -16.57
CA HIS A 130 -11.21 -2.22 -15.47
C HIS A 130 -10.59 -1.88 -14.13
N TYR A 131 -11.31 -1.15 -13.29
CA TYR A 131 -10.89 -0.80 -11.93
C TYR A 131 -11.20 -1.90 -10.90
N SER A 132 -12.27 -2.68 -11.14
CA SER A 132 -12.72 -3.72 -10.21
C SER A 132 -11.73 -4.90 -10.12
N PRO A 133 -11.31 -5.32 -8.90
CA PRO A 133 -10.46 -6.50 -8.72
C PRO A 133 -11.08 -7.79 -9.28
N MET A 134 -12.41 -7.92 -9.25
CA MET A 134 -13.11 -9.09 -9.79
C MET A 134 -12.93 -9.23 -11.30
N LYS A 135 -12.80 -8.10 -12.00
CA LYS A 135 -12.60 -8.03 -13.46
C LYS A 135 -11.11 -8.18 -13.86
N ARG A 136 -10.19 -8.36 -12.89
CA ARG A 136 -8.73 -8.51 -13.08
C ARG A 136 -8.20 -9.78 -12.39
N PRO A 137 -8.66 -10.99 -12.79
CA PRO A 137 -8.35 -12.21 -12.05
C PRO A 137 -6.85 -12.47 -11.88
N PHE A 138 -6.02 -12.15 -12.89
CA PHE A 138 -4.58 -12.37 -12.81
C PHE A 138 -3.90 -11.49 -11.74
N ALA A 139 -4.13 -10.18 -11.75
CA ALA A 139 -3.54 -9.28 -10.76
C ALA A 139 -4.11 -9.50 -9.36
N THR A 140 -5.40 -9.78 -9.26
CA THR A 140 -6.06 -10.08 -7.99
C THR A 140 -5.49 -11.36 -7.36
N VAL A 141 -5.38 -12.45 -8.13
CA VAL A 141 -4.76 -13.69 -7.63
C VAL A 141 -3.30 -13.46 -7.24
N THR A 142 -2.53 -12.74 -8.06
CA THR A 142 -1.13 -12.42 -7.75
C THR A 142 -1.01 -11.61 -6.45
N GLY A 143 -1.83 -10.57 -6.28
CA GLY A 143 -1.87 -9.76 -5.05
C GLY A 143 -2.28 -10.59 -3.83
N LEU A 144 -3.27 -11.47 -3.96
CA LEU A 144 -3.69 -12.39 -2.90
C LEU A 144 -2.59 -13.39 -2.54
N LEU A 145 -1.83 -13.90 -3.53
CA LEU A 145 -0.68 -14.77 -3.28
C LEU A 145 0.42 -14.04 -2.50
N VAL A 146 0.71 -12.77 -2.84
CA VAL A 146 1.67 -11.95 -2.09
C VAL A 146 1.21 -11.77 -0.65
N ILE A 147 -0.06 -11.41 -0.44
CA ILE A 147 -0.64 -11.27 0.91
C ILE A 147 -0.55 -12.60 1.67
N MET A 148 -0.90 -13.71 1.02
CA MET A 148 -0.83 -15.04 1.60
C MET A 148 0.60 -15.39 2.03
N VAL A 149 1.60 -15.13 1.18
CA VAL A 149 3.02 -15.34 1.51
C VAL A 149 3.42 -14.52 2.73
N VAL A 150 3.06 -13.24 2.78
CA VAL A 150 3.36 -12.36 3.93
C VAL A 150 2.70 -12.89 5.20
N VAL A 151 1.41 -13.21 5.17
CA VAL A 151 0.66 -13.67 6.34
C VAL A 151 1.17 -15.02 6.83
N LEU A 152 1.40 -15.98 5.94
CA LEU A 152 1.93 -17.30 6.32
C LEU A 152 3.31 -17.18 6.95
N ASN A 153 4.21 -16.39 6.34
CA ASN A 153 5.54 -16.18 6.90
C ASN A 153 5.50 -15.43 8.24
N MET A 154 4.61 -14.45 8.37
CA MET A 154 4.36 -13.74 9.63
C MET A 154 3.91 -14.70 10.74
N LEU A 155 2.94 -15.57 10.46
CA LEU A 155 2.45 -16.57 11.41
C LEU A 155 3.53 -17.58 11.80
N LEU A 156 4.36 -18.01 10.84
CA LEU A 156 5.51 -18.87 11.12
C LEU A 156 6.55 -18.19 12.00
N ALA A 157 6.87 -16.92 11.75
CA ALA A 157 7.79 -16.14 12.57
C ALA A 157 7.26 -15.98 13.99
N ILE A 158 5.98 -15.60 14.15
CA ILE A 158 5.35 -15.46 15.46
C ILE A 158 5.35 -16.80 16.20
N SER A 159 4.96 -17.89 15.53
CA SER A 159 5.00 -19.23 16.10
C SER A 159 6.40 -19.61 16.57
N ARG A 160 7.44 -19.29 15.79
CA ARG A 160 8.84 -19.50 16.19
C ARG A 160 9.18 -18.68 17.43
N VAL A 161 8.87 -17.40 17.45
CA VAL A 161 9.18 -16.51 18.59
C VAL A 161 8.51 -16.98 19.87
N ILE A 162 7.28 -17.51 19.79
CA ILE A 162 6.53 -18.02 20.96
C ILE A 162 7.06 -19.39 21.41
N ASN A 163 7.37 -20.30 20.47
CA ASN A 163 7.69 -21.70 20.78
C ASN A 163 9.17 -21.98 21.08
N PHE A 164 10.09 -21.06 20.77
CA PHE A 164 11.50 -21.17 21.12
C PHE A 164 11.84 -20.18 22.25
N PRO A 165 11.88 -20.64 23.51
CA PRO A 165 12.24 -19.80 24.65
C PRO A 165 13.67 -19.28 24.45
N GLN A 166 13.84 -17.98 24.65
CA GLN A 166 15.14 -17.33 24.66
C GLN A 166 15.86 -17.78 25.94
N GLY A 167 16.86 -18.65 25.81
CA GLY A 167 17.78 -19.00 26.89
C GLY A 167 18.76 -17.88 27.16
#